data_AF-A0A450Y3Q1-F1
#
_entry.id   AF-A0A450Y3Q1-F1
#
_cell.length_a   1.000
_cell.length_b   1.000
_cell.length_c   1.000
_cell.angle_alpha   90.00
_cell.angle_beta   90.00
_cell.angle_gamma   90.00
#
_symmetry.space_group_name_H-M   'P 1'
#
loop_
_entity.id
_entity.type
_entity.pdbx_description
1 polymer ?
#
loop_
_entity_poly.entity_id
_entity_poly.type
_entity_poly.pdbx_seq_one_letter_code
_entity_poly.pdbx_strand_id
1 'polypeptide(L)'
;MHSKIEPMKKVARMLRNHRSLLLNWFWAEKRFSSGIVEGLNNKAKLTTRKAYGFRTYYGIEIALYHALGNLPAPNFTHRFF
;
A
#
# COMPACT_ATOMS: atom_id res chain seq x y z
N MET A 1 1.12 0.18 -31.66
CA MET A 1 1.94 -0.66 -30.76
C MET A 1 2.51 -1.80 -31.58
N HIS A 2 3.83 -2.00 -31.58
CA HIS A 2 4.49 -2.93 -32.51
C HIS A 2 4.65 -4.36 -31.96
N SER A 3 4.67 -4.55 -30.64
CA SER A 3 4.66 -5.90 -30.03
C SER A 3 3.39 -6.66 -30.42
N LYS A 4 3.48 -7.96 -30.67
CA LYS A 4 2.33 -8.86 -30.90
C LYS A 4 1.73 -9.43 -29.60
N ILE A 5 2.35 -9.17 -28.46
CA ILE A 5 1.94 -9.71 -27.16
C ILE A 5 0.88 -8.79 -26.53
N GLU A 6 -0.38 -9.25 -26.48
CA GLU A 6 -1.50 -8.45 -25.95
C GLU A 6 -1.29 -7.93 -24.52
N PRO A 7 -0.79 -8.75 -23.54
CA PRO A 7 -0.44 -8.25 -22.22
C PRO A 7 0.51 -7.03 -22.24
N MET A 8 1.53 -7.04 -23.12
CA MET A 8 2.46 -5.91 -23.24
C MET A 8 1.80 -4.67 -23.83
N LYS A 9 0.92 -4.85 -24.82
CA LYS A 9 0.13 -3.74 -25.37
C LYS A 9 -0.77 -3.12 -24.30
N LYS A 10 -1.39 -3.93 -23.44
CA LYS A 10 -2.22 -3.45 -22.33
C LYS A 10 -1.40 -2.58 -21.36
N VAL A 11 -0.23 -3.07 -20.94
CA VAL A 11 0.67 -2.31 -20.05
C VAL A 11 1.11 -1.00 -20.69
N ALA A 12 1.59 -1.03 -21.95
CA ALA A 12 2.05 0.19 -22.61
C ALA A 12 0.89 1.20 -22.85
N ARG A 13 -0.36 0.74 -23.01
CA ARG A 13 -1.53 1.62 -23.13
C ARG A 13 -1.83 2.29 -21.80
N MET A 14 -1.82 1.52 -20.71
CA MET A 14 -1.95 2.04 -19.36
C MET A 14 -0.88 3.10 -19.05
N LEU A 15 0.40 2.84 -19.36
CA LEU A 15 1.47 3.80 -19.13
C LEU A 15 1.29 5.10 -19.92
N ARG A 16 0.86 5.01 -21.19
CA ARG A 16 0.55 6.19 -22.01
C ARG A 16 -0.61 7.00 -21.45
N ASN A 17 -1.68 6.33 -20.98
CA ASN A 17 -2.83 7.00 -20.37
C ASN A 17 -2.46 7.72 -19.06
N HIS A 18 -1.48 7.21 -18.31
CA HIS A 18 -1.01 7.81 -17.05
C HIS A 18 0.27 8.65 -17.21
N ARG A 19 0.63 9.03 -18.45
CA ARG A 19 1.89 9.72 -18.75
C ARG A 19 2.09 11.00 -17.91
N SER A 20 1.05 11.81 -17.74
CA SER A 20 1.14 13.05 -16.94
C SER A 20 1.57 12.75 -15.50
N LEU A 21 0.96 11.76 -14.85
CA LEU A 21 1.30 11.36 -13.49
C LEU A 21 2.73 10.80 -13.38
N LEU A 22 3.15 10.02 -14.37
CA LEU A 22 4.52 9.50 -14.43
C LEU A 22 5.55 10.63 -14.56
N LEU A 23 5.25 11.64 -15.38
CA LEU A 23 6.13 12.79 -15.59
C LEU A 23 6.21 13.72 -14.38
N ASN A 24 5.14 13.79 -13.56
CA ASN A 24 5.16 14.58 -12.32
C ASN A 24 6.33 14.23 -11.40
N TRP A 25 6.74 12.96 -11.33
CA TRP A 25 7.88 12.57 -10.49
C TRP A 25 9.21 13.18 -10.99
N PHE A 26 9.38 13.27 -12.31
CA PHE A 26 10.56 13.90 -12.92
C PHE A 26 10.50 15.42 -12.80
N TRP A 27 9.33 16.03 -13.03
CA TRP A 27 9.12 17.47 -12.84
C TRP A 27 9.30 17.91 -11.39
N ALA A 28 8.91 17.06 -10.43
CA ALA A 28 9.17 17.25 -9.02
C ALA A 28 10.61 16.89 -8.62
N GLU A 29 11.52 16.65 -9.57
CA GLU A 29 12.94 16.36 -9.34
C GLU A 29 13.17 15.22 -8.33
N LYS A 30 12.32 14.19 -8.33
CA LYS A 30 12.40 13.06 -7.41
C LYS A 30 12.32 13.45 -5.93
N ARG A 31 11.79 14.63 -5.61
CA ARG A 31 11.65 15.14 -4.23
C ARG A 31 10.74 14.27 -3.35
N PHE A 32 9.90 13.43 -3.96
CA PHE A 32 9.01 12.51 -3.27
C PHE A 32 9.51 11.07 -3.38
N SER A 33 9.61 10.40 -2.22
CA SER A 33 9.90 8.97 -2.12
C SER A 33 8.60 8.18 -2.00
N SER A 34 8.43 7.18 -2.88
CA SER A 34 7.33 6.21 -2.77
C SER A 34 7.52 5.23 -1.61
N GLY A 35 8.72 5.13 -1.02
CA GLY A 35 9.02 4.15 0.03
C GLY A 35 8.19 4.32 1.29
N ILE A 36 7.87 5.56 1.68
CA ILE A 36 7.00 5.83 2.84
C ILE A 36 5.58 5.30 2.58
N VAL A 37 5.04 5.59 1.39
CA VAL A 37 3.70 5.14 0.98
C VAL A 37 3.65 3.61 0.87
N GLU A 38 4.70 3.00 0.32
CA GLU A 38 4.81 1.54 0.23
C GLU A 38 4.90 0.88 1.61
N GLY A 39 5.70 1.44 2.52
CA GLY A 39 5.79 1.00 3.90
C GLY A 39 4.44 1.07 4.62
N LEU A 40 3.70 2.16 4.42
CA LEU A 40 2.36 2.33 4.99
C LEU A 40 1.36 1.31 4.42
N ASN A 41 1.38 1.09 3.11
CA ASN A 41 0.53 0.09 2.45
C ASN A 41 0.84 -1.33 2.96
N ASN A 42 2.12 -1.66 3.14
CA ASN A 42 2.52 -2.95 3.71
C ASN A 42 2.05 -3.11 5.16
N LYS A 43 2.15 -2.05 5.98
CA LYS A 43 1.63 -2.05 7.35
C LYS A 43 0.13 -2.28 7.38
N ALA A 44 -0.64 -1.56 6.56
CA ALA A 44 -2.09 -1.74 6.44
C ALA A 44 -2.44 -3.18 6.03
N LYS A 45 -1.78 -3.71 4.99
CA LYS A 45 -1.98 -5.10 4.52
C LYS A 45 -1.72 -6.13 5.61
N LEU A 46 -0.63 -5.97 6.37
CA LEU A 46 -0.29 -6.87 7.47
C LEU A 46 -1.33 -6.79 8.59
N THR A 47 -1.76 -5.58 8.96
CA THR A 47 -2.77 -5.36 9.99
C THR A 47 -4.09 -6.03 9.62
N THR A 48 -4.57 -5.82 8.39
CA THR A 48 -5.79 -6.47 7.88
C THR A 48 -5.69 -7.99 7.94
N ARG A 49 -4.52 -8.56 7.58
CA ARG A 49 -4.28 -10.01 7.66
C ARG A 49 -4.31 -10.53 9.10
N LYS A 50 -3.71 -9.81 10.05
CA LYS A 50 -3.74 -10.16 11.49
C LYS A 50 -5.17 -10.05 12.05
N ALA A 51 -5.91 -9.03 11.63
CA ALA A 51 -7.27 -8.75 12.07
C ALA A 51 -8.33 -9.69 11.46
N TYR A 52 -7.95 -10.54 10.49
CA TYR A 52 -8.87 -11.51 9.88
C TYR A 52 -9.57 -12.41 10.90
N GLY A 53 -8.92 -12.68 12.05
CA GLY A 53 -9.50 -13.44 13.16
C GLY A 53 -10.74 -12.81 13.80
N PHE A 54 -10.96 -11.50 13.66
CA PHE A 54 -12.14 -10.81 14.20
C PHE A 54 -13.43 -11.03 13.41
N ARG A 55 -13.34 -11.57 12.18
CA ARG A 55 -14.47 -11.97 11.32
C ARG A 55 -15.52 -10.89 11.02
N THR A 56 -15.25 -9.64 11.37
CA THR A 56 -16.13 -8.49 11.11
C THR A 56 -15.33 -7.36 10.48
N TYR A 57 -15.97 -6.62 9.58
CA TYR A 57 -15.35 -5.44 8.98
C TYR A 57 -15.00 -4.40 10.04
N TYR A 58 -15.90 -4.18 11.00
CA TYR A 58 -15.68 -3.24 12.11
C TYR A 58 -14.43 -3.59 12.94
N GLY A 59 -14.20 -4.86 13.26
CA GLY A 59 -12.98 -5.28 13.96
C GLY A 59 -11.71 -5.06 13.14
N ILE A 60 -11.77 -5.28 11.82
CA ILE A 60 -10.66 -4.99 10.91
C ILE A 60 -10.37 -3.49 10.84
N GLU A 61 -11.41 -2.67 10.76
CA GLU A 61 -11.32 -1.21 10.72
C GLU A 61 -10.69 -0.64 12.00
N ILE A 62 -11.14 -1.08 13.18
CA ILE A 62 -10.53 -0.66 14.45
C ILE A 62 -9.05 -1.07 14.51
N ALA A 63 -8.72 -2.31 14.13
CA ALA A 63 -7.33 -2.76 14.13
C ALA A 63 -6.46 -1.92 13.17
N LEU A 64 -6.99 -1.56 12.01
CA LEU A 64 -6.32 -0.69 11.05
C LEU A 64 -6.05 0.69 11.65
N TYR A 65 -7.06 1.36 12.21
CA TYR A 65 -6.88 2.68 12.83
C TYR A 65 -5.94 2.64 14.03
N HIS A 66 -6.01 1.60 14.87
CA HIS A 66 -5.10 1.43 16.00
C HIS A 66 -3.64 1.30 15.55
N ALA A 67 -3.37 0.45 14.56
CA ALA A 67 -2.03 0.25 14.02
C ALA A 67 -1.48 1.48 13.28
N LEU A 68 -2.33 2.19 12.53
CA LEU A 68 -1.94 3.41 11.82
C LEU A 68 -1.71 4.60 12.77
N GLY A 69 -2.55 4.73 13.80
CA GLY A 69 -2.43 5.74 14.85
C GLY A 69 -1.33 5.45 15.88
N ASN A 70 -0.67 4.29 15.79
CA ASN A 70 0.34 3.83 16.73
C ASN A 70 -0.14 3.94 18.20
N LEU A 71 -1.39 3.57 18.43
CA LEU A 71 -2.04 3.69 19.73
C LEU A 71 -1.41 2.71 20.74
N PRO A 72 -1.44 3.05 22.04
CA PRO A 72 -0.89 2.18 23.06
C PRO A 72 -1.60 0.81 23.05
N ALA A 73 -0.81 -0.24 23.24
CA ALA A 73 -1.27 -1.60 23.45
C ALA A 73 -0.99 -2.00 24.91
N PRO A 74 -1.77 -2.93 25.48
CA PRO A 74 -1.48 -3.47 26.81
C PRO A 74 -0.07 -4.07 26.86
N ASN A 75 0.61 -3.95 28.00
CA ASN A 75 1.87 -4.64 28.23
C ASN A 75 1.59 -6.15 28.37
N PHE A 76 1.92 -6.92 27.34
CA PHE A 76 1.88 -8.38 27.39
C PHE A 76 3.21 -8.94 27.90
N THR A 77 3.14 -9.98 28.74
CA THR A 77 4.30 -10.73 29.23
C THR A 77 5.05 -11.45 28.12
N HIS A 78 4.33 -11.92 27.09
CA HIS A 78 4.91 -12.60 25.94
C HIS A 78 4.96 -11.66 24.72
N ARG A 79 6.16 -11.47 24.15
CA ARG A 79 6.36 -10.77 22.89
C ARG A 79 6.75 -11.80 21.84
N PHE A 80 5.89 -12.00 20.85
CA PHE A 80 6.23 -12.80 19.67
C PHE A 80 6.88 -11.84 18.65
N PHE A 81 8.18 -12.02 18.45
CA PHE A 81 9.00 -11.26 17.48
C PHE A 81 8.95 -11.92 16.10
#